data_AF-A0A3C0M909-F1
#
_entry.id   AF-A0A3C0M909-F1
#
_cell.length_a   1.000
_cell.length_b   1.000
_cell.length_c   1.000
_cell.angle_alpha   90.00
_cell.angle_beta   90.00
_cell.angle_gamma   90.00
#
_symmetry.space_group_name_H-M   'P 1'
#
loop_
_entity.id
_entity.type
_entity.pdbx_description
1 polymer ?
#
loop_
_entity_poly.entity_id
_entity_poly.type
_entity_poly.pdbx_seq_one_letter_code
_entity_poly.pdbx_strand_id
1 'polypeptide(L)'
;MTERAIEAAALQVGDYVLATKYEDGDTGDHYVIGFFDSMLPKIGGDRYMIVDGEGKQFRGNGFRRAERITHEEGAWLLDPLRWPLPLSQWTYDEEGNGTIEGSAWGWLEKARAALRALGE
;
A
#
# COMPACT_ATOMS: atom_id res chain seq x y z
N MET A 1 15.06 8.28 -25.35
CA MET A 1 13.66 8.61 -25.04
C MET A 1 13.63 8.93 -23.57
N THR A 2 13.53 10.20 -23.23
CA THR A 2 13.74 10.74 -21.89
C THR A 2 12.63 10.23 -20.97
N GLU A 3 13.02 9.53 -19.90
CA GLU A 3 12.21 9.23 -18.72
C GLU A 3 11.58 10.53 -18.21
N ARG A 4 10.38 10.84 -18.72
CA ARG A 4 9.56 11.89 -18.15
C ARG A 4 8.96 11.32 -16.88
N ALA A 5 9.29 11.98 -15.78
CA ALA A 5 8.52 12.03 -14.55
C ALA A 5 7.06 11.66 -14.83
N ILE A 6 6.65 10.49 -14.35
CA ILE A 6 5.24 10.20 -14.18
C ILE A 6 4.81 11.17 -13.08
N GLU A 7 4.36 12.36 -13.47
CA GLU A 7 3.40 13.12 -12.68
C GLU A 7 2.38 12.10 -12.19
N ALA A 8 2.15 12.03 -10.87
CA ALA A 8 1.21 11.08 -10.28
C ALA A 8 -0.17 11.34 -10.88
N ALA A 9 -0.48 10.67 -11.99
CA ALA A 9 -1.76 10.77 -12.63
C ALA A 9 -2.80 10.37 -11.59
N ALA A 10 -3.86 11.16 -11.47
CA ALA A 10 -4.97 10.82 -10.61
C ALA A 10 -5.41 9.37 -10.87
N LEU A 11 -5.66 8.62 -9.79
CA LEU A 11 -6.08 7.23 -9.89
C LEU A 11 -7.35 7.12 -10.76
N GLN A 12 -7.36 6.08 -11.60
CA GLN A 12 -8.47 5.75 -12.47
C GLN A 12 -9.14 4.47 -11.98
N VAL A 13 -10.46 4.39 -12.16
CA VAL A 13 -11.24 3.21 -11.78
C VAL A 13 -10.64 1.97 -12.43
N GLY A 14 -10.36 0.94 -11.63
CA GLY A 14 -9.69 -0.29 -12.05
C GLY A 14 -8.17 -0.29 -11.88
N ASP A 15 -7.54 0.81 -11.48
CA ASP A 15 -6.11 0.81 -11.14
C ASP A 15 -5.82 -0.18 -10.02
N TYR A 16 -4.79 -1.00 -10.20
CA TYR A 16 -4.29 -1.89 -9.16
C TYR A 16 -3.46 -1.10 -8.15
N VAL A 17 -3.82 -1.17 -6.87
CA VAL A 17 -3.30 -0.26 -5.84
C VAL A 17 -2.96 -0.98 -4.54
N LEU A 18 -1.96 -0.44 -3.84
CA LEU A 18 -1.81 -0.60 -2.39
C LEU A 18 -2.51 0.58 -1.70
N ALA A 19 -3.36 0.30 -0.73
CA ALA A 19 -4.10 1.33 0.01
C ALA A 19 -4.00 1.12 1.53
N THR A 20 -3.89 2.22 2.28
CA THR A 20 -3.72 2.21 3.74
C THR A 20 -4.75 3.09 4.44
N LYS A 21 -5.24 2.61 5.59
CA LYS A 21 -6.25 3.32 6.36
C LYS A 21 -5.76 4.68 6.84
N TYR A 22 -4.48 4.80 7.21
CA TYR A 22 -3.83 6.09 7.51
C TYR A 22 -2.64 6.32 6.59
N GLU A 23 -2.28 7.59 6.43
CA GLU A 23 -1.28 8.02 5.44
C GLU A 23 0.12 7.49 5.74
N ASP A 24 0.45 7.29 7.02
CA ASP A 24 1.71 6.72 7.52
C ASP A 24 1.93 5.27 7.07
N GLY A 25 0.86 4.56 6.74
CA GLY A 25 0.91 3.15 6.33
C GLY A 25 1.39 2.23 7.44
N ASP A 26 1.10 2.54 8.70
CA ASP A 26 1.39 1.64 9.82
C ASP A 26 0.84 0.24 9.52
N THR A 27 1.69 -0.77 9.69
CA THR A 27 1.36 -2.17 9.41
C THR A 27 0.37 -2.77 10.42
N GLY A 28 0.15 -2.10 11.55
CA GLY A 28 -0.88 -2.45 12.54
C GLY A 28 -2.28 -1.93 12.15
N ASP A 29 -2.33 -1.03 11.16
CA ASP A 29 -3.56 -0.54 10.60
C ASP A 29 -4.01 -1.35 9.38
N HIS A 30 -5.29 -1.21 9.04
CA HIS A 30 -5.85 -1.88 7.88
C HIS A 30 -5.22 -1.32 6.60
N TYR A 31 -4.56 -2.18 5.83
CA TYR A 31 -4.12 -1.94 4.47
C TYR A 31 -4.59 -3.07 3.55
N VAL A 32 -4.72 -2.79 2.25
CA VAL A 32 -5.17 -3.75 1.25
C VAL A 32 -4.45 -3.58 -0.06
N ILE A 33 -4.41 -4.65 -0.85
CA ILE A 33 -4.09 -4.61 -2.27
C ILE A 33 -5.37 -4.97 -3.02
N GLY A 34 -5.74 -4.14 -4.00
CA GLY A 34 -7.00 -4.28 -4.73
C GLY A 34 -7.12 -3.30 -5.87
N PHE A 35 -8.35 -3.01 -6.29
CA PHE A 35 -8.63 -2.12 -7.41
C PHE A 35 -9.30 -0.84 -6.93
N PHE A 36 -8.80 0.31 -7.40
CA PHE A 36 -9.44 1.60 -7.13
C PHE A 36 -10.82 1.64 -7.77
N ASP A 37 -11.83 2.03 -7.00
CA ASP A 37 -13.22 2.11 -7.46
C ASP A 37 -13.70 3.55 -7.57
N SER A 38 -13.53 4.34 -6.51
CA SER A 38 -14.07 5.70 -6.45
C SER A 38 -13.44 6.54 -5.33
N MET A 39 -13.69 7.85 -5.35
CA MET A 39 -13.43 8.73 -4.22
C MET A 39 -14.70 8.91 -3.38
N LEU A 40 -14.55 8.82 -2.06
CA LEU A 40 -15.59 9.13 -1.09
C LEU A 40 -15.27 10.46 -0.38
N PRO A 41 -15.99 11.55 -0.67
CA PRO A 41 -15.77 12.83 -0.02
C PRO A 41 -16.05 12.78 1.49
N LYS A 42 -15.19 13.42 2.28
CA LYS A 42 -15.39 13.59 3.74
C LYS A 42 -14.92 14.97 4.19
N ILE A 43 -15.54 15.48 5.25
CA ILE A 43 -15.17 16.75 5.89
C ILE A 43 -13.68 16.79 6.29
N GLY A 44 -13.09 15.64 6.65
CA GLY A 44 -11.68 15.50 7.04
C GLY A 44 -10.77 14.93 5.95
N GLY A 45 -11.07 15.20 4.67
CA GLY A 45 -10.32 14.73 3.52
C GLY A 45 -10.88 13.47 2.88
N ASP A 46 -10.83 13.42 1.55
CA ASP A 46 -11.41 12.35 0.76
C ASP A 46 -10.81 10.98 1.08
N ARG A 47 -11.55 9.94 0.72
CA ARG A 47 -11.17 8.55 0.95
C ARG A 47 -11.16 7.77 -0.36
N TYR A 48 -10.14 6.95 -0.54
CA TYR A 48 -10.03 6.03 -1.67
C TYR A 48 -10.88 4.79 -1.38
N MET A 49 -11.85 4.50 -2.24
CA MET A 49 -12.66 3.28 -2.17
C MET A 49 -11.98 2.20 -3.00
N ILE A 50 -11.74 1.04 -2.38
CA ILE A 50 -10.97 -0.05 -2.98
C ILE A 50 -11.81 -1.32 -2.91
N VAL A 51 -11.90 -2.01 -4.03
CA VAL A 51 -12.62 -3.28 -4.19
C VAL A 51 -11.65 -4.44 -4.39
N ASP A 52 -12.10 -5.64 -4.01
CA ASP A 52 -11.42 -6.89 -4.33
C ASP A 52 -11.64 -7.32 -5.80
N GLY A 53 -11.13 -8.49 -6.17
CA GLY A 53 -11.30 -9.05 -7.51
C GLY A 53 -12.73 -9.42 -7.89
N GLU A 54 -13.67 -9.45 -6.95
CA GLU A 54 -15.10 -9.67 -7.18
C GLU A 54 -15.89 -8.35 -7.23
N GLY A 55 -15.20 -7.21 -7.09
CA GLY A 55 -15.82 -5.88 -7.05
C GLY A 55 -16.43 -5.53 -5.69
N LYS A 56 -16.13 -6.27 -4.63
CA LYS A 56 -16.63 -5.99 -3.28
C LYS A 56 -15.70 -5.04 -2.54
N GLN A 57 -16.28 -4.02 -1.92
CA GLN A 57 -15.53 -3.03 -1.14
C GLN A 57 -14.86 -3.66 0.09
N PHE A 58 -13.56 -3.40 0.27
CA PHE A 58 -12.83 -3.83 1.47
C PHE A 58 -13.28 -3.09 2.73
N ARG A 59 -13.70 -1.83 2.59
CA ARG A 59 -14.08 -0.98 3.73
C ARG A 59 -15.07 0.12 3.35
N GLY A 60 -16.18 0.22 4.06
CA GLY A 60 -17.24 1.21 3.80
C GLY A 60 -16.89 2.69 4.08
N ASN A 61 -15.72 2.98 4.68
CA ASN A 61 -15.23 4.34 4.91
C ASN A 61 -13.90 4.61 4.20
N GLY A 62 -13.56 3.79 3.20
CA GLY A 62 -12.37 3.90 2.36
C GLY A 62 -11.04 3.94 3.11
N PHE A 63 -10.01 4.33 2.37
CA PHE A 63 -8.61 4.43 2.77
C PHE A 63 -8.13 5.88 2.63
N ARG A 64 -7.10 6.27 3.37
CA ARG A 64 -6.59 7.66 3.37
C ARG A 64 -5.53 7.90 2.33
N ARG A 65 -4.80 6.85 1.97
CA ARG A 65 -3.80 6.88 0.92
C ARG A 65 -3.95 5.62 0.07
N ALA A 66 -3.79 5.80 -1.23
CA ALA A 66 -3.69 4.72 -2.20
C ALA A 66 -2.62 5.09 -3.23
N GLU A 67 -1.82 4.10 -3.64
CA GLU A 67 -0.78 4.28 -4.64
C GLU A 67 -0.93 3.17 -5.68
N ARG A 68 -0.83 3.54 -6.96
CA ARG A 68 -0.83 2.58 -8.06
C ARG A 68 0.41 1.71 -7.95
N ILE A 69 0.22 0.41 -8.11
CA ILE A 69 1.29 -0.59 -8.11
C ILE A 69 1.17 -1.48 -9.36
N THR A 70 2.26 -2.15 -9.72
CA THR A 70 2.26 -3.18 -10.75
C THR A 70 1.74 -4.51 -10.21
N HIS A 71 1.42 -5.44 -11.11
CA HIS A 71 0.99 -6.78 -10.70
C HIS A 71 2.12 -7.53 -9.99
N GLU A 72 3.37 -7.34 -10.43
CA GLU A 72 4.56 -7.93 -9.83
C GLU A 72 4.82 -7.38 -8.43
N GLU A 73 4.66 -6.06 -8.23
CA GLU A 73 4.75 -5.44 -6.90
C GLU A 73 3.69 -6.00 -5.95
N GLY A 74 2.44 -6.11 -6.41
CA GLY A 74 1.37 -6.71 -5.61
C GLY A 74 1.60 -8.19 -5.31
N ALA A 75 2.08 -8.97 -6.29
CA ALA A 75 2.41 -10.37 -6.08
C ALA A 75 3.56 -10.54 -5.08
N TRP A 76 4.57 -9.68 -5.13
CA TRP A 76 5.67 -9.67 -4.16
C TRP A 76 5.17 -9.40 -2.75
N LEU A 77 4.25 -8.43 -2.58
CA LEU A 77 3.65 -8.07 -1.30
C LEU A 77 2.71 -9.14 -0.75
N LEU A 78 2.07 -9.93 -1.61
CA LEU A 78 1.16 -11.02 -1.23
C LEU A 78 1.85 -12.37 -1.05
N ASP A 79 3.16 -12.48 -1.31
CA ASP A 79 3.88 -13.76 -1.27
C ASP A 79 3.91 -14.33 0.17
N PRO A 80 3.30 -15.50 0.43
CA PRO A 80 3.26 -16.11 1.75
C PRO A 80 4.64 -16.53 2.28
N LEU A 81 5.66 -16.68 1.42
CA LEU A 81 7.03 -16.98 1.86
C LEU A 81 7.74 -15.74 2.42
N ARG A 82 7.23 -14.54 2.12
CA ARG A 82 7.67 -13.28 2.72
C ARG A 82 6.84 -12.93 3.95
N TRP A 83 5.90 -13.80 4.32
CA TRP A 83 5.11 -13.71 5.53
C TRP A 83 5.85 -14.28 6.75
N PRO A 84 5.84 -13.60 7.91
CA PRO A 84 5.12 -12.37 8.16
C PRO A 84 5.88 -11.19 7.56
N LEU A 85 5.24 -10.44 6.64
CA LEU A 85 5.48 -9.00 6.61
C LEU A 85 5.11 -8.61 8.04
N PRO A 86 6.06 -8.19 8.90
CA PRO A 86 5.76 -7.99 10.31
C PRO A 86 4.55 -7.08 10.39
N LEU A 87 3.43 -7.71 10.76
CA LEU A 87 2.20 -7.08 11.16
C LEU A 87 2.57 -6.26 12.39
N SER A 88 3.01 -5.02 12.19
CA SER A 88 3.46 -4.11 13.24
C SER A 88 4.28 -4.81 14.32
N GLN A 89 5.53 -5.20 14.03
CA GLN A 89 6.42 -5.52 15.13
C GLN A 89 6.94 -4.21 15.71
N TRP A 90 6.35 -3.83 16.84
CA TRP A 90 6.99 -2.89 17.74
C TRP A 90 8.24 -3.57 18.31
N THR A 91 9.41 -3.10 17.89
CA THR A 91 10.66 -3.45 18.56
C THR A 91 10.93 -2.40 19.63
N TYR A 92 11.27 -2.85 20.84
CA TYR A 92 11.65 -1.95 21.91
C TYR A 92 13.17 -2.05 22.09
N ASP A 93 13.85 -0.92 22.17
CA ASP A 93 15.25 -0.92 22.57
C ASP A 93 15.40 -1.24 24.07
N GLU A 94 16.64 -1.34 24.56
CA GLU A 94 16.94 -1.63 25.98
C GLU A 94 16.41 -0.55 26.94
N GLU A 95 16.07 0.64 26.43
CA GLU A 95 15.53 1.78 27.17
C GLU A 95 13.99 1.81 27.15
N GLY A 96 13.36 0.90 26.39
CA GLY A 96 11.91 0.79 26.24
C GLY A 96 11.31 1.72 25.17
N ASN A 97 12.12 2.35 24.32
CA ASN A 97 11.64 3.14 23.20
C ASN A 97 11.20 2.19 22.07
N GLY A 98 9.92 2.29 21.70
CA GLY A 98 9.32 1.48 20.64
C GLY A 98 9.63 2.04 19.25
N THR A 99 10.09 1.19 18.34
CA THR A 99 10.26 1.46 16.91
C THR A 99 9.31 0.55 16.14
N ILE A 100 8.54 1.09 15.20
CA ILE A 100 7.71 0.29 14.32
C ILE A 100 8.63 -0.33 13.26
N GLU A 101 8.68 -1.66 13.18
CA GLU A 101 9.34 -2.35 12.06
C GLU A 101 8.51 -2.22 10.78
N GLY A 102 8.69 -1.10 10.10
CA GLY A 102 8.26 -0.88 8.73
C GLY A 102 6.79 -0.45 8.56
N SER A 103 6.53 0.16 7.42
CA SER A 103 5.21 0.56 6.94
C SER A 103 4.86 -0.19 5.66
N ALA A 104 3.58 -0.29 5.30
CA ALA A 104 3.14 -0.82 4.01
C ALA A 104 3.91 -0.16 2.84
N TRP A 105 4.23 1.14 2.98
CA TRP A 105 5.04 1.88 2.02
C TRP A 105 6.51 1.46 2.00
N GLY A 106 7.11 1.23 3.17
CA GLY A 106 8.47 0.68 3.26
C GLY A 106 8.57 -0.71 2.62
N TRP A 107 7.53 -1.53 2.74
CA TRP A 107 7.47 -2.83 2.06
C TRP A 107 7.30 -2.71 0.55
N LEU A 108 6.50 -1.76 0.06
CA LEU A 108 6.40 -1.44 -1.37
C LEU A 108 7.75 -1.00 -1.95
N GLU A 109 8.52 -0.18 -1.22
CA GLU A 109 9.86 0.22 -1.66
C GLU A 109 10.84 -0.97 -1.72
N LYS A 110 10.76 -1.90 -0.77
CA LYS A 110 11.53 -3.16 -0.84
C LYS A 110 11.13 -4.01 -2.04
N ALA A 111 9.83 -4.12 -2.33
CA ALA A 111 9.32 -4.84 -3.50
C ALA A 111 9.89 -4.24 -4.79
N ARG A 112 9.81 -2.91 -4.93
CA ARG A 112 10.37 -2.16 -6.06
C ARG A 112 11.86 -2.40 -6.22
N ALA A 113 12.63 -2.29 -5.14
CA ALA A 113 14.07 -2.52 -5.18
C ALA A 113 14.41 -3.94 -5.60
N ALA A 114 13.71 -4.94 -5.05
CA ALA A 114 13.92 -6.35 -5.40
C ALA A 114 13.58 -6.63 -6.87
N LEU A 115 12.47 -6.11 -7.38
CA LEU A 115 12.03 -6.32 -8.76
C LEU A 115 12.95 -5.62 -9.77
N ARG A 116 13.47 -4.43 -9.44
CA ARG A 116 14.49 -3.76 -10.26
C ARG A 116 15.76 -4.60 -10.37
N ALA A 117 16.25 -5.14 -9.24
CA ALA A 117 17.46 -5.95 -9.21
C ALA A 117 17.34 -7.29 -9.97
N LEU A 118 16.12 -7.76 -10.27
CA LEU A 118 15.86 -8.95 -11.08
C LEU A 118 15.72 -8.66 -12.58
N GLY A 119 15.55 -7.38 -12.95
CA GLY A 119 15.39 -6.93 -14.33
C GLY A 119 16.66 -6.36 -14.97
N GLU A 120 17.74 -6.21 -14.20
CA GLU A 120 19.11 -5.89 -14.65
C GLU A 120 19.93 -7.17 -14.88
#